data_AF-A0A9P7RSK5-F1
#
_entry.id   AF-A0A9P7RSK5-F1
#
_cell.length_a   1.000
_cell.length_b   1.000
_cell.length_c   1.000
_cell.angle_alpha   90.00
_cell.angle_beta   90.00
_cell.angle_gamma   90.00
#
_symmetry.space_group_name_H-M   'P 1'
#
loop_
_entity.id
_entity.type
_entity.pdbx_description
1 polymer ?
#
loop_
_entity_poly.entity_id
_entity_poly.type
_entity_poly.pdbx_seq_one_letter_code
_entity_poly.pdbx_strand_id
1 'polypeptide(L)'
;MTVEVVAPVEFQSSVIGGLNTRRGTIIDSEVRDDEFTCIAEVALNDMFGYSNQLRGSTQGKGEFSMEYKNHMPVLPSLQKEMEEAYRKTLPQTKK
;
A
#
# COMPACT_ATOMS: atom_id res chain seq x y z
N MET A 1 -3.03 -5.49 -4.92
CA MET A 1 -1.61 -5.74 -5.22
C MET A 1 -1.12 -6.71 -4.18
N THR A 2 -0.37 -7.73 -4.56
CA THR A 2 0.45 -8.49 -3.61
C THR A 2 1.73 -7.70 -3.41
N VAL A 3 2.06 -7.35 -2.18
CA VAL A 3 3.22 -6.56 -1.79
C VAL A 3 4.11 -7.43 -0.92
N GLU A 4 5.37 -7.56 -1.29
CA GLU A 4 6.39 -8.21 -0.49
C GLU A 4 7.37 -7.15 0.00
N VAL A 5 7.62 -7.12 1.30
CA VAL A 5 8.53 -6.17 1.94
C VAL A 5 9.60 -6.95 2.65
N VAL A 6 10.86 -6.62 2.38
CA VAL A 6 12.04 -7.21 3.03
C VAL A 6 12.78 -6.09 3.75
N ALA A 7 13.06 -6.29 5.02
CA ALA A 7 13.82 -5.34 5.83
C ALA A 7 14.51 -6.06 7.00
N PRO A 8 15.52 -5.45 7.65
CA PRO A 8 16.06 -5.98 8.89
C PRO A 8 14.99 -6.11 9.98
N VAL A 9 15.08 -7.15 10.82
CA VAL A 9 14.09 -7.48 11.88
C VAL A 9 13.88 -6.34 12.88
N GLU A 10 14.91 -5.50 13.10
CA GLU A 10 14.82 -4.30 13.94
C GLU A 10 13.74 -3.29 13.47
N PHE A 11 13.33 -3.33 12.20
CA PHE A 11 12.29 -2.48 11.64
C PHE A 11 10.95 -3.17 11.41
N GLN A 12 10.78 -4.42 11.87
CA GLN A 12 9.54 -5.19 11.70
C GLN A 12 8.29 -4.38 12.08
N SER A 13 8.29 -3.78 13.26
CA SER A 13 7.17 -2.98 13.77
C SER A 13 6.86 -1.77 12.87
N SER A 14 7.90 -1.13 12.33
CA SER A 14 7.77 0.00 11.41
C SER A 14 7.17 -0.43 10.07
N VAL A 15 7.58 -1.57 9.54
CA VAL A 15 7.06 -2.13 8.28
C VAL A 15 5.58 -2.50 8.43
N ILE A 16 5.24 -3.28 9.47
CA ILE A 16 3.85 -3.68 9.74
C ILE A 16 2.97 -2.45 9.98
N GLY A 17 3.46 -1.47 10.76
CA GLY A 17 2.76 -0.21 10.99
C GLY A 17 2.52 0.57 9.69
N GLY A 18 3.51 0.63 8.81
CA GLY A 18 3.40 1.30 7.51
C GLY A 18 2.36 0.66 6.59
N LEU A 19 2.29 -0.67 6.57
CA LEU A 19 1.29 -1.42 5.79
C LEU A 19 -0.12 -1.24 6.36
N ASN A 20 -0.28 -1.26 7.69
CA ASN A 20 -1.56 -1.04 8.35
C ASN A 20 -2.13 0.36 8.09
N THR A 21 -1.29 1.41 8.12
CA THR A 21 -1.73 2.78 7.78
C THR A 21 -2.26 2.89 6.35
N ARG A 22 -1.83 1.98 5.46
CA ARG A 22 -2.28 1.88 4.07
C ARG A 22 -3.44 0.92 3.88
N ARG A 23 -4.10 0.50 4.98
CA ARG A 23 -5.18 -0.49 4.98
C ARG A 23 -4.76 -1.81 4.31
N GLY A 24 -3.46 -2.14 4.40
CA GLY A 24 -2.92 -3.40 3.93
C GLY A 24 -3.42 -4.55 4.80
N THR A 25 -3.74 -5.68 4.17
CA THR A 25 -4.03 -6.93 4.87
C THR A 25 -2.77 -7.77 4.87
N ILE A 26 -2.18 -8.02 6.05
CA ILE A 26 -1.02 -8.92 6.16
C ILE A 26 -1.50 -10.35 5.88
N ILE A 27 -0.86 -10.99 4.90
CA ILE A 27 -1.14 -12.37 4.50
C ILE A 27 -0.18 -13.31 5.20
N ASP A 28 1.10 -12.96 5.19
CA ASP A 28 2.15 -13.74 5.82
C ASP A 28 3.28 -12.84 6.32
N SER A 29 4.03 -13.34 7.30
CA SER A 29 5.20 -12.68 7.83
C SER A 29 6.19 -13.70 8.34
N GLU A 30 7.43 -13.60 7.89
CA GLU A 30 8.51 -14.51 8.23
C GLU A 30 9.70 -13.72 8.78
N VAL A 31 10.37 -14.30 9.78
CA VAL A 31 11.65 -13.82 10.29
C VAL A 31 12.68 -14.93 10.07
N ARG A 32 13.76 -14.63 9.35
CA ARG A 32 14.90 -15.52 9.15
C ARG A 32 16.16 -14.79 9.58
N ASP A 33 16.82 -15.29 10.62
CA ASP A 33 17.99 -14.66 11.24
C ASP A 33 17.71 -13.18 11.59
N ASP A 34 18.38 -12.26 10.90
CA ASP A 34 18.24 -10.80 11.08
C ASP A 34 17.33 -10.13 10.02
N GLU A 35 16.69 -10.92 9.14
CA GLU A 35 15.82 -10.47 8.06
C GLU A 35 14.34 -10.73 8.39
N PHE A 36 13.51 -9.75 8.08
CA PHE A 36 12.05 -9.80 8.18
C PHE A 36 11.44 -9.62 6.79
N THR A 37 10.62 -10.59 6.40
CA THR A 37 9.85 -10.58 5.16
C THR A 37 8.37 -10.55 5.48
N CYS A 38 7.62 -9.67 4.82
CA CYS A 38 6.19 -9.52 5.02
C CYS A 38 5.46 -9.49 3.68
N ILE A 39 4.47 -10.37 3.53
CA ILE A 39 3.57 -10.41 2.38
C ILE A 39 2.24 -9.81 2.79
N ALA A 40 1.80 -8.79 2.05
CA ALA A 40 0.54 -8.10 2.31
C ALA A 40 -0.23 -7.80 1.04
N GLU A 41 -1.54 -7.69 1.17
CA GLU A 41 -2.42 -7.21 0.12
C GLU A 41 -2.79 -5.76 0.35
N VAL A 42 -2.42 -4.91 -0.60
CA VAL A 42 -2.68 -3.47 -0.54
C VAL A 42 -3.36 -2.99 -1.82
N ALA A 43 -4.30 -2.07 -1.68
CA ALA A 43 -4.89 -1.38 -2.81
C ALA A 43 -3.83 -0.51 -3.51
N LEU A 44 -3.79 -0.52 -4.84
CA LEU A 44 -2.80 0.27 -5.59
C LEU A 44 -2.89 1.78 -5.28
N ASN A 45 -4.11 2.30 -5.08
CA ASN A 45 -4.36 3.68 -4.67
C ASN A 45 -3.64 4.05 -3.36
N ASP A 46 -3.45 3.08 -2.47
CA ASP A 46 -2.86 3.29 -1.16
C ASP A 46 -1.36 3.00 -1.15
N MET A 47 -0.74 2.63 -2.28
CA MET A 47 0.70 2.37 -2.39
C MET A 47 1.53 3.57 -2.87
N PHE A 48 0.88 4.64 -3.33
CA PHE A 48 1.58 5.87 -3.72
C PHE A 48 2.38 6.45 -2.55
N GLY A 49 3.66 6.75 -2.80
CA GLY A 49 4.58 7.25 -1.78
C GLY A 49 5.09 6.22 -0.77
N TYR A 50 4.74 4.93 -0.91
CA TYR A 50 5.20 3.89 0.03
C TYR A 50 6.72 3.75 0.03
N SER A 51 7.36 3.83 -1.13
CA SER A 51 8.83 3.77 -1.25
C SER A 51 9.54 4.78 -0.34
N ASN A 52 9.11 6.05 -0.35
CA ASN A 52 9.70 7.09 0.49
C ASN A 52 9.45 6.84 1.97
N GLN A 53 8.24 6.43 2.34
CA GLN A 53 7.89 6.11 3.72
C GLN A 53 8.71 4.92 4.24
N LEU A 54 8.80 3.83 3.47
CA LEU A 54 9.54 2.63 3.83
C LEU A 54 11.00 2.98 4.06
N ARG A 55 11.64 3.68 3.12
CA ARG A 55 13.03 4.13 3.27
C ARG A 55 13.23 4.99 4.52
N GLY A 56 12.33 5.95 4.79
CA GLY A 56 12.41 6.77 5.99
C GLY A 56 12.31 5.94 7.29
N SER A 57 11.41 4.96 7.31
CA SER A 57 11.15 4.12 8.50
C SER A 57 12.19 3.02 8.75
N THR A 58 12.93 2.62 7.71
CA THR A 58 13.95 1.54 7.74
C THR A 58 15.37 2.07 7.56
N GLN A 59 15.57 3.39 7.65
CA GLN A 59 16.85 4.05 7.39
C GLN A 59 17.44 3.69 6.01
N GLY A 60 16.57 3.43 5.03
CA GLY A 60 16.92 3.06 3.66
C GLY A 60 17.32 1.61 3.46
N LYS A 61 17.21 0.75 4.47
CA LYS A 61 17.57 -0.67 4.40
C LYS A 61 16.43 -1.58 3.94
N GLY A 62 15.19 -1.11 3.98
CA GLY A 62 14.03 -1.88 3.54
C GLY A 62 13.76 -1.71 2.05
N GLU A 63 13.39 -2.80 1.40
CA GLU A 63 12.93 -2.85 0.02
C GLU A 63 11.55 -3.48 -0.08
N PHE A 64 10.83 -3.18 -1.16
CA PHE A 64 9.56 -3.81 -1.43
C PHE A 64 9.39 -4.08 -2.92
N SER A 65 8.69 -5.15 -3.22
CA SER A 65 8.18 -5.46 -4.54
C SER A 65 6.65 -5.48 -4.49
N MET A 66 6.01 -5.27 -5.64
CA MET A 66 4.57 -5.46 -5.73
C MET A 66 4.17 -5.98 -7.11
N GLU A 67 3.19 -6.87 -7.11
CA GLU A 67 2.60 -7.45 -8.30
C GLU A 67 1.08 -7.25 -8.33
N TYR A 68 0.54 -7.21 -9.56
CA TYR A 68 -0.90 -7.21 -9.74
C TYR A 68 -1.47 -8.53 -9.22
N LYS A 69 -2.53 -8.45 -8.42
CA LYS A 69 -3.26 -9.62 -7.91
C LYS A 69 -4.61 -9.75 -8.61
N ASN A 70 -5.51 -8.81 -8.36
CA ASN A 70 -6.88 -8.81 -8.87
C ASN A 70 -7.51 -7.41 -8.73
N HIS A 71 -8.73 -7.26 -9.28
CA HIS A 71 -9.63 -6.17 -8.94
C HIS A 71 -10.64 -6.62 -7.88
N MET A 72 -11.00 -5.68 -7.01
CA MET A 72 -12.03 -5.88 -6.00
C MET A 72 -12.95 -4.65 -5.97
N PRO A 73 -14.23 -4.82 -5.57
CA PRO A 73 -15.11 -3.68 -5.33
C PRO A 73 -14.48 -2.70 -4.34
N VAL A 74 -14.55 -1.41 -4.67
CA VAL A 74 -14.14 -0.34 -3.77
C VAL A 74 -15.19 -0.14 -2.68
N LEU A 75 -14.79 0.51 -1.58
CA LEU A 75 -15.74 0.91 -0.55
C LEU A 75 -16.77 1.90 -1.13
N PRO A 76 -18.06 1.80 -0.75
CA PRO A 76 -19.10 2.69 -1.29
C PRO A 76 -18.84 4.18 -1.08
N SER A 77 -18.16 4.56 0.01
CA SER A 77 -17.74 5.94 0.26
C SER A 77 -16.72 6.42 -0.77
N LEU A 78 -15.66 5.64 -0.98
CA LEU A 78 -14.60 5.95 -1.94
C LEU A 78 -15.14 5.99 -3.38
N GLN A 79 -16.07 5.10 -3.71
CA GLN A 79 -16.74 5.11 -5.02
C GLN A 79 -17.43 6.46 -5.29
N LYS A 80 -18.21 6.96 -4.33
CA LYS A 80 -18.90 8.25 -4.47
C LYS A 80 -17.92 9.40 -4.66
N GLU A 81 -16.83 9.42 -3.90
CA GLU A 81 -15.78 10.43 -4.03
C GLU A 81 -15.14 10.41 -5.43
N MET A 82 -14.85 9.22 -5.96
CA MET A 82 -14.30 9.05 -7.31
C MET A 82 -15.27 9.52 -8.40
N GLU A 83 -16.56 9.18 -8.28
CA GLU A 83 -17.61 9.63 -9.20
C GLU A 83 -17.79 11.15 -9.19
N GLU A 84 -17.75 11.78 -8.01
CA GLU A 84 -17.82 13.22 -7.85
C GLU A 84 -16.59 13.93 -8.42
N ALA A 85 -15.39 13.39 -8.17
CA ALA A 85 -14.15 13.92 -8.73
C ALA A 85 -14.18 13.86 -10.26
N TYR A 86 -14.59 12.73 -10.84
CA TYR A 86 -14.72 12.59 -12.29
C TYR A 86 -15.72 13.59 -12.88
N ARG A 87 -16.89 13.76 -12.24
CA ARG A 87 -17.92 14.70 -12.69
C ARG A 87 -17.43 16.15 -12.81
N LYS A 88 -16.51 16.57 -11.94
CA LYS A 88 -15.89 17.90 -11.98
C LYS A 88 -14.94 18.10 -13.17
N THR A 89 -14.38 17.00 -13.70
CA THR A 89 -13.48 17.04 -14.86
C THR A 89 -14.22 17.10 -16.20
N LEU A 90 -15.50 16.74 -16.22
CA LEU A 90 -16.32 16.82 -17.42
C LEU A 90 -16.54 18.28 -17.81
N PRO A 91 -16.32 18.67 -19.09
CA PRO A 91 -16.66 20.00 -19.55
C PRO A 91 -18.14 20.23 -19.29
N GLN A 92 -18.47 21.30 -18.56
CA GLN A 92 -19.87 21.70 -18.43
C GLN A 92 -20.35 22.06 -19.83
N THR A 93 -21.11 21.15 -20.45
CA THR A 93 -21.94 21.48 -21.60
C THR A 93 -22.91 22.56 -21.14
N LYS A 94 -22.51 23.81 -21.33
CA LYS A 94 -23.41 24.96 -21.26
C LYS A 94 -24.48 24.70 -22.30
N LYS A 95 -25.68 24.37 -21.84
CA LYS A 95 -26.90 24.53 -22.63
C LYS A 95 -27.14 26.02 -22.86
#